data_AF-A0AAV2R523-F1
#
_entry.id   AF-A0AAV2R523-F1
#
_cell.length_a   1.000
_cell.length_b   1.000
_cell.length_c   1.000
_cell.angle_alpha   90.00
_cell.angle_beta   90.00
_cell.angle_gamma   90.00
#
_symmetry.space_group_name_H-M   'P 1'
#
loop_
_entity.id
_entity.type
_entity.pdbx_description
1 polymer ?
#
loop_
_entity_poly.entity_id
_entity_poly.type
_entity_poly.pdbx_seq_one_letter_code
_entity_poly.pdbx_strand_id
1 'polypeptide(L)'
;MVNHWPLTLLLGLGILAITSFTVSECQEFIDDPLVVCYFSSWAVYREEHGDGKGVFDVDSSRGYPGIPPDLCTHIVYGFTGLSNGTWKIEVLDPWNELCADDPHCADYDHGPCNHCAFNRFIDLKKSNQDLVATVAVGGWNEGSEDYSMMAADPEKRQTFVDSVCELLERYGFDGLDFDWEYPGARGGNTEDHDNFIKLLDMLRARFDQYQPPKILTGALAAGRQNIDQSYDPEGLQRNMDLFHIMAYDYHGAFENFTHHNAPLCQYPLDEGNMTWFNVVSK
;
A
#
# COMPACT_ATOMS: atom_id res chain seq x y z
N MET A 1 64.04 78.35 -8.71
CA MET A 1 64.84 77.50 -7.81
C MET A 1 64.02 77.23 -6.56
N VAL A 2 64.18 76.04 -5.98
CA VAL A 2 63.48 75.51 -4.79
C VAL A 2 62.19 74.74 -5.11
N ASN A 3 62.34 73.43 -5.02
CA ASN A 3 61.28 72.41 -5.04
C ASN A 3 60.45 72.49 -3.76
N HIS A 4 59.12 72.57 -3.89
CA HIS A 4 58.19 72.34 -2.79
C HIS A 4 57.76 70.86 -2.77
N TRP A 5 57.86 70.27 -1.59
CA TRP A 5 57.40 68.92 -1.26
C TRP A 5 55.87 68.82 -1.35
N PRO A 6 55.30 67.72 -1.89
CA PRO A 6 53.89 67.43 -1.69
C PRO A 6 53.68 66.47 -0.50
N LEU A 7 52.63 66.76 0.28
CA LEU A 7 52.07 65.91 1.33
C LEU A 7 51.76 64.50 0.79
N THR A 8 52.27 63.47 1.46
CA THR A 8 51.87 62.09 1.25
C THR A 8 50.53 61.83 1.95
N LEU A 9 49.48 61.63 1.15
CA LEU A 9 48.16 61.17 1.61
C LEU A 9 48.19 59.64 1.73
N LEU A 10 47.99 59.12 2.94
CA LEU A 10 47.76 57.70 3.20
C LEU A 10 46.32 57.34 2.79
N LEU A 11 46.16 56.62 1.68
CA LEU A 11 44.91 55.96 1.30
C LEU A 11 45.06 54.46 1.55
N GLY A 12 44.32 53.97 2.54
CA GLY A 12 44.26 52.56 2.91
C GLY A 12 43.64 51.70 1.82
N LEU A 13 44.26 50.55 1.58
CA LEU A 13 43.76 49.46 0.75
C LEU A 13 42.57 48.79 1.46
N GLY A 14 41.35 49.09 1.00
CA GLY A 14 40.17 48.27 1.28
C GLY A 14 40.07 47.15 0.24
N ILE A 15 40.49 45.93 0.60
CA ILE A 15 40.25 44.73 -0.20
C ILE A 15 38.77 44.38 -0.04
N LEU A 16 37.97 44.62 -1.07
CA LEU A 16 36.59 44.13 -1.14
C LEU A 16 36.65 42.63 -1.48
N ALA A 17 36.54 41.77 -0.48
CA ALA A 17 36.34 40.35 -0.70
C ALA A 17 34.90 40.14 -1.18
N ILE A 18 34.72 39.94 -2.49
CA ILE A 18 33.46 39.47 -3.06
C ILE A 18 33.40 37.98 -2.77
N THR A 19 32.78 37.60 -1.65
CA THR A 19 32.38 36.21 -1.42
C THR A 19 31.24 35.91 -2.39
N SER A 20 31.55 35.24 -3.50
CA SER A 20 30.53 34.61 -4.33
C SER A 20 29.90 33.50 -3.50
N PHE A 21 28.75 33.78 -2.91
CA PHE A 21 27.86 32.73 -2.43
C PHE A 21 27.37 32.00 -3.68
N THR A 22 27.97 30.85 -3.98
CA THR A 22 27.30 29.86 -4.82
C THR A 22 26.09 29.42 -4.03
N VAL A 23 24.91 29.89 -4.43
CA VAL A 23 23.66 29.25 -4.02
C VAL A 23 23.81 27.81 -4.52
N SER A 24 23.99 26.88 -3.59
CA SER A 24 23.75 25.48 -3.89
C SER A 24 22.30 25.43 -4.30
N GLU A 25 22.01 25.35 -5.60
CA GLU A 25 20.69 24.95 -6.05
C GLU A 25 20.42 23.63 -5.34
N CYS A 26 19.40 23.60 -4.49
CA CYS A 26 18.80 22.34 -4.11
C CYS A 26 18.28 21.77 -5.42
N GLN A 27 19.01 20.81 -5.98
CA GLN A 27 18.45 19.94 -6.99
C GLN A 27 17.25 19.28 -6.29
N GLU A 28 16.04 19.72 -6.62
CA GLU A 28 14.86 18.92 -6.35
C GLU A 28 15.09 17.62 -7.11
N PHE A 29 15.54 16.59 -6.41
CA PHE A 29 15.21 15.23 -6.78
C PHE A 29 13.69 15.16 -6.60
N ILE A 30 12.94 15.58 -7.62
CA ILE A 30 11.61 15.03 -7.82
C ILE A 30 11.90 13.61 -8.27
N ASP A 31 12.05 12.71 -7.31
CA ASP A 31 11.90 11.29 -7.61
C ASP A 31 10.54 11.16 -8.29
N ASP A 32 10.48 10.43 -9.41
CA ASP A 32 9.22 10.19 -10.10
C ASP A 32 8.17 9.72 -9.06
N PRO A 33 6.99 10.34 -9.02
CA PRO A 33 6.05 10.12 -7.93
C PRO A 33 5.64 8.65 -7.90
N LEU A 34 5.74 8.04 -6.72
CA LEU A 34 5.19 6.71 -6.45
C LEU A 34 3.66 6.78 -6.59
N VAL A 35 3.11 6.13 -7.61
CA VAL A 35 1.66 5.98 -7.82
C VAL A 35 1.28 4.53 -7.63
N VAL A 36 0.55 4.24 -6.56
CA VAL A 36 0.05 2.91 -6.21
C VAL A 36 -1.45 2.83 -6.55
N CYS A 37 -1.83 1.84 -7.35
CA CYS A 37 -3.18 1.69 -7.87
C CYS A 37 -3.81 0.38 -7.39
N TYR A 38 -4.84 0.45 -6.54
CA TYR A 38 -5.65 -0.72 -6.20
C TYR A 38 -6.61 -1.06 -7.34
N PHE A 39 -6.62 -2.34 -7.72
CA PHE A 39 -7.60 -2.93 -8.61
C PHE A 39 -8.55 -3.83 -7.82
N SER A 40 -9.84 -3.49 -7.83
CA SER A 40 -10.88 -4.30 -7.22
C SER A 40 -11.34 -5.41 -8.18
N SER A 41 -11.05 -6.67 -7.87
CA SER A 41 -11.34 -7.83 -8.73
C SER A 41 -12.83 -7.95 -9.07
N TRP A 42 -13.71 -7.58 -8.14
CA TRP A 42 -15.16 -7.61 -8.34
C TRP A 42 -15.69 -6.50 -9.27
N ALA A 43 -14.85 -5.56 -9.71
CA ALA A 43 -15.26 -4.52 -10.66
C ALA A 43 -15.69 -5.09 -12.03
N VAL A 44 -15.29 -6.33 -12.34
CA VAL A 44 -15.73 -7.08 -13.53
C VAL A 44 -17.24 -7.37 -13.52
N TYR A 45 -17.85 -7.44 -12.33
CA TYR A 45 -19.27 -7.77 -12.16
C TYR A 45 -20.20 -6.56 -12.14
N ARG A 46 -19.67 -5.35 -12.36
CA ARG A 46 -20.48 -4.12 -12.41
C ARG A 46 -21.40 -4.03 -13.63
N GLU A 47 -21.49 -5.08 -14.43
CA GLU A 47 -22.56 -5.30 -15.42
C GLU A 47 -23.95 -5.20 -14.75
N GLU A 48 -24.08 -5.69 -13.51
CA GLU A 48 -25.38 -5.93 -12.86
C GLU A 48 -26.06 -4.68 -12.25
N HIS A 49 -25.43 -3.50 -12.32
CA HIS A 49 -25.92 -2.27 -11.68
C HIS A 49 -26.15 -1.07 -12.64
N GLY A 50 -26.23 -1.28 -13.96
CA GLY A 50 -26.48 -0.19 -14.92
C GLY A 50 -26.54 -0.60 -16.40
N ASP A 51 -26.12 0.30 -17.30
CA ASP A 51 -26.03 0.09 -18.76
C ASP A 51 -24.70 -0.56 -19.20
N GLY A 52 -24.03 -1.29 -18.29
CA GLY A 52 -22.74 -1.93 -18.53
C GLY A 52 -21.52 -0.98 -18.51
N LYS A 53 -21.70 0.33 -18.28
CA LYS A 53 -20.60 1.32 -18.29
C LYS A 53 -19.68 1.29 -17.06
N GLY A 54 -20.06 0.56 -16.01
CA GLY A 54 -19.29 0.48 -14.77
C GLY A 54 -18.27 -0.65 -14.73
N VAL A 55 -18.27 -1.54 -15.73
CA VAL A 55 -17.37 -2.69 -15.78
C VAL A 55 -15.94 -2.23 -15.97
N PHE A 56 -15.06 -2.75 -15.14
CA PHE A 56 -13.62 -2.52 -15.25
C PHE A 56 -12.92 -3.84 -14.94
N ASP A 57 -12.12 -4.33 -15.89
CA ASP A 57 -11.40 -5.59 -15.80
C ASP A 57 -9.89 -5.31 -15.64
N VAL A 58 -9.09 -6.36 -15.53
CA VAL A 58 -7.63 -6.27 -15.46
C VAL A 58 -7.08 -5.63 -16.74
N ASP A 59 -7.54 -6.10 -17.90
CA ASP A 59 -7.10 -5.68 -19.22
C ASP A 59 -8.29 -5.61 -20.20
N SER A 60 -8.02 -5.16 -21.43
CA SER A 60 -9.04 -5.05 -22.46
C SER A 60 -9.34 -6.35 -23.22
N SER A 61 -8.77 -7.49 -22.80
CA SER A 61 -8.90 -8.76 -23.54
C SER A 61 -10.35 -9.29 -23.55
N ARG A 62 -11.15 -8.89 -22.57
CA ARG A 62 -12.56 -9.28 -22.41
C ARG A 62 -13.55 -8.23 -22.90
N GLY A 63 -13.08 -7.18 -23.58
CA GLY A 63 -13.93 -6.14 -24.20
C GLY A 63 -14.34 -5.00 -23.27
N TYR A 64 -13.79 -4.95 -22.05
CA TYR A 64 -14.02 -3.87 -21.08
C TYR A 64 -12.78 -2.97 -20.94
N PRO A 65 -12.92 -1.74 -20.41
CA PRO A 65 -11.78 -0.97 -19.95
C PRO A 65 -10.99 -1.76 -18.90
N GLY A 66 -9.67 -1.64 -18.93
CA GLY A 66 -8.80 -2.21 -17.92
C GLY A 66 -7.70 -1.27 -17.47
N ILE A 67 -6.78 -1.79 -16.66
CA ILE A 67 -5.73 -1.01 -16.01
C ILE A 67 -4.75 -0.48 -17.08
N PRO A 68 -4.55 0.84 -17.20
CA PRO A 68 -3.50 1.41 -18.04
C PRO A 68 -2.13 1.34 -17.34
N PRO A 69 -1.20 0.46 -17.76
CA PRO A 69 0.01 0.15 -16.99
C PRO A 69 1.01 1.30 -16.84
N ASP A 70 0.92 2.32 -17.69
CA ASP A 70 1.80 3.49 -17.68
C ASP A 70 1.35 4.60 -16.71
N LEU A 71 0.18 4.46 -16.07
CA LEU A 71 -0.32 5.45 -15.10
C LEU A 71 0.08 5.12 -13.65
N CYS A 72 0.61 3.92 -13.41
CA CYS A 72 0.92 3.42 -12.08
C CYS A 72 2.37 2.94 -12.04
N THR A 73 3.04 3.17 -10.91
CA THR A 73 4.34 2.55 -10.61
C THR A 73 4.15 1.18 -9.96
N HIS A 74 3.08 1.04 -9.18
CA HIS A 74 2.70 -0.17 -8.46
C HIS A 74 1.21 -0.42 -8.67
N ILE A 75 0.84 -1.67 -8.92
CA ILE A 75 -0.55 -2.12 -8.96
C ILE A 75 -0.78 -3.18 -7.88
N VAL A 76 -1.91 -3.08 -7.20
CA VAL A 76 -2.30 -3.97 -6.11
C VAL A 76 -3.59 -4.70 -6.50
N TYR A 77 -3.52 -6.03 -6.61
CA TYR A 77 -4.70 -6.84 -6.89
C TYR A 77 -5.49 -7.08 -5.60
N GLY A 78 -6.65 -6.44 -5.47
CA GLY A 78 -7.57 -6.61 -4.35
C GLY A 78 -8.74 -7.53 -4.72
N PHE A 79 -9.06 -8.59 -3.97
CA PHE A 79 -8.39 -9.08 -2.77
C PHE A 79 -8.35 -10.61 -2.76
N THR A 80 -7.34 -11.14 -2.08
CA THR A 80 -7.33 -12.49 -1.50
C THR A 80 -7.82 -12.41 -0.05
N GLY A 81 -8.24 -13.54 0.51
CA GLY A 81 -8.72 -13.65 1.89
C GLY A 81 -7.89 -14.58 2.76
N LEU A 82 -8.44 -14.94 3.91
CA LEU A 82 -7.85 -15.88 4.86
C LEU A 82 -8.84 -17.01 5.19
N SER A 83 -8.45 -18.24 4.89
CA SER A 83 -9.26 -19.41 5.25
C SER A 83 -9.23 -19.67 6.76
N ASN A 84 -10.38 -19.64 7.42
CA ASN A 84 -10.48 -19.95 8.86
C ASN A 84 -10.47 -21.46 9.19
N GLY A 85 -10.48 -22.32 8.18
CA GLY A 85 -10.30 -23.76 8.32
C GLY A 85 -8.84 -24.18 8.19
N THR A 86 -8.13 -23.63 7.20
CA THR A 86 -6.75 -24.03 6.87
C THR A 86 -5.69 -23.03 7.31
N TRP A 87 -6.07 -21.78 7.62
CA TRP A 87 -5.17 -20.65 7.92
C TRP A 87 -4.21 -20.30 6.78
N LYS A 88 -4.58 -20.66 5.55
CA LYS A 88 -3.88 -20.27 4.33
C LYS A 88 -4.51 -19.02 3.72
N ILE A 89 -3.71 -18.28 2.95
CA ILE A 89 -4.25 -17.28 2.02
C ILE A 89 -5.25 -17.95 1.06
N GLU A 90 -6.37 -17.27 0.79
CA GLU A 90 -7.49 -17.82 0.04
C GLU A 90 -7.80 -16.99 -1.21
N VAL A 91 -8.03 -17.67 -2.33
CA VAL A 91 -8.53 -17.07 -3.58
C VAL A 91 -10.05 -16.97 -3.44
N LEU A 92 -10.57 -15.74 -3.34
CA LEU A 92 -11.96 -15.47 -3.02
C LEU A 92 -12.89 -15.68 -4.22
N ASP A 93 -12.37 -15.50 -5.43
CA ASP A 93 -13.13 -15.70 -6.67
C ASP A 93 -12.31 -16.49 -7.70
N PRO A 94 -12.18 -17.82 -7.54
CA PRO A 94 -11.45 -18.69 -8.46
C PRO A 94 -11.94 -18.61 -9.91
N TRP A 95 -13.24 -18.32 -10.12
CA TRP A 95 -13.82 -18.17 -11.45
C TRP A 95 -13.17 -17.03 -12.23
N ASN A 96 -13.00 -15.88 -11.57
CA ASN A 96 -12.33 -14.76 -12.19
C ASN A 96 -10.80 -14.87 -12.11
N GLU A 97 -10.27 -15.23 -10.95
CA GLU A 97 -8.85 -15.13 -10.59
C GLU A 97 -8.00 -16.19 -11.28
N LEU A 98 -8.49 -17.42 -11.37
CA LEU A 98 -7.72 -18.57 -11.84
C LEU A 98 -8.04 -18.94 -13.29
N CYS A 99 -7.09 -19.62 -13.92
CA CYS A 99 -7.27 -20.19 -15.24
C CYS A 99 -8.11 -21.48 -15.20
N ALA A 100 -8.79 -21.79 -16.31
CA ALA A 100 -9.58 -23.02 -16.43
C ALA A 100 -8.76 -24.30 -16.23
N ASP A 101 -7.47 -24.26 -16.54
CA ASP A 101 -6.50 -25.35 -16.36
C ASP A 101 -5.62 -25.21 -15.11
N ASP A 102 -5.97 -24.29 -14.20
CA ASP A 102 -5.20 -24.13 -12.96
C ASP A 102 -5.29 -25.40 -12.09
N PRO A 103 -4.15 -26.00 -11.69
CA PRO A 103 -4.14 -27.24 -10.91
C PRO A 103 -4.76 -27.09 -9.51
N HIS A 104 -4.93 -25.87 -8.99
CA HIS A 104 -5.49 -25.58 -7.66
C HIS A 104 -6.92 -25.06 -7.76
N CYS A 105 -7.54 -25.16 -8.93
CA CYS A 105 -8.94 -24.78 -9.09
C CYS A 105 -9.86 -25.54 -8.11
N ALA A 106 -9.51 -26.79 -7.80
CA ALA A 106 -10.26 -27.63 -6.89
C ALA A 106 -9.94 -27.41 -5.40
N ASP A 107 -8.97 -26.53 -5.08
CA ASP A 107 -8.60 -26.24 -3.69
C ASP A 107 -9.57 -25.27 -3.02
N TYR A 108 -10.40 -24.57 -3.81
CA TYR A 108 -11.32 -23.53 -3.36
C TYR A 108 -12.77 -23.94 -3.60
N ASP A 109 -13.64 -23.71 -2.61
CA ASP A 109 -15.05 -24.11 -2.67
C ASP A 109 -15.94 -23.14 -3.50
N HIS A 110 -15.35 -22.12 -4.11
CA HIS A 110 -16.05 -20.99 -4.74
C HIS A 110 -16.37 -21.15 -6.24
N GLY A 111 -16.28 -22.37 -6.76
CA GLY A 111 -16.74 -22.71 -8.12
C GLY A 111 -15.62 -22.94 -9.14
N PRO A 112 -15.97 -23.11 -10.43
CA PRO A 112 -15.00 -23.40 -11.48
C PRO A 112 -14.05 -22.21 -11.73
N CYS A 113 -12.94 -22.45 -12.42
CA CYS A 113 -11.96 -21.42 -12.80
C CYS A 113 -12.06 -21.12 -14.29
N ASN A 114 -11.72 -19.89 -14.71
CA ASN A 114 -11.90 -19.54 -16.12
C ASN A 114 -11.06 -18.35 -16.61
N HIS A 115 -11.11 -17.21 -15.91
CA HIS A 115 -10.73 -15.94 -16.53
C HIS A 115 -9.28 -15.50 -16.32
N CYS A 116 -8.46 -16.29 -15.60
CA CYS A 116 -7.03 -16.07 -15.47
C CYS A 116 -6.66 -14.65 -14.99
N ALA A 117 -7.48 -13.98 -14.18
CA ALA A 117 -7.27 -12.57 -13.86
C ALA A 117 -5.92 -12.32 -13.17
N PHE A 118 -5.41 -13.24 -12.33
CA PHE A 118 -4.05 -13.13 -11.78
C PHE A 118 -2.99 -13.13 -12.89
N ASN A 119 -3.03 -14.09 -13.81
CA ASN A 119 -2.07 -14.15 -14.91
C ASN A 119 -2.14 -12.92 -15.82
N ARG A 120 -3.36 -12.47 -16.15
CA ARG A 120 -3.56 -11.24 -16.94
C ARG A 120 -3.02 -10.01 -16.22
N PHE A 121 -3.12 -9.96 -14.90
CA PHE A 121 -2.67 -8.83 -14.10
C PHE A 121 -1.15 -8.73 -14.09
N ILE A 122 -0.47 -9.87 -13.92
CA ILE A 122 0.98 -9.96 -14.03
C ILE A 122 1.45 -9.66 -15.47
N ASP A 123 0.68 -10.06 -16.48
CA ASP A 123 0.97 -9.79 -17.88
C ASP A 123 0.96 -8.30 -18.24
N LEU A 124 0.35 -7.41 -17.43
CA LEU A 124 0.45 -5.96 -17.61
C LEU A 124 1.92 -5.49 -17.60
N LYS A 125 2.79 -6.17 -16.85
CA LYS A 125 4.24 -5.90 -16.81
C LYS A 125 4.95 -6.14 -18.15
N LYS A 126 4.34 -6.88 -19.09
CA LYS A 126 4.88 -7.04 -20.45
C LYS A 126 4.87 -5.71 -21.22
N SER A 127 3.96 -4.80 -20.88
CA SER A 127 3.85 -3.48 -21.48
C SER A 127 4.63 -2.40 -20.73
N ASN A 128 4.84 -2.57 -19.43
CA ASN A 128 5.67 -1.70 -18.57
C ASN A 128 6.55 -2.59 -17.67
N GLN A 129 7.84 -2.74 -18.02
CA GLN A 129 8.74 -3.66 -17.30
C GLN A 129 9.13 -3.18 -15.90
N ASP A 130 8.98 -1.88 -15.63
CA ASP A 130 9.27 -1.28 -14.32
C ASP A 130 8.06 -1.36 -13.37
N LEU A 131 6.90 -1.83 -13.85
CA LEU A 131 5.70 -1.97 -13.05
C LEU A 131 5.84 -3.07 -12.00
N VAL A 132 5.50 -2.72 -10.76
CA VAL A 132 5.48 -3.66 -9.64
C VAL A 132 4.03 -4.12 -9.39
N ALA A 133 3.83 -5.43 -9.27
CA ALA A 133 2.50 -6.03 -9.07
C ALA A 133 2.45 -6.81 -7.76
N THR A 134 1.64 -6.35 -6.81
CA THR A 134 1.36 -7.06 -5.55
C THR A 134 -0.06 -7.59 -5.53
N VAL A 135 -0.31 -8.56 -4.64
CA VAL A 135 -1.66 -9.03 -4.30
C VAL A 135 -1.98 -8.61 -2.88
N ALA A 136 -3.18 -8.09 -2.65
CA ALA A 136 -3.63 -7.71 -1.33
C ALA A 136 -4.38 -8.84 -0.64
N VAL A 137 -4.18 -8.98 0.66
CA VAL A 137 -4.93 -9.89 1.54
C VAL A 137 -5.67 -9.09 2.60
N GLY A 138 -6.96 -9.39 2.81
CA GLY A 138 -7.81 -8.71 3.78
C GLY A 138 -8.81 -7.74 3.15
N GLY A 139 -8.77 -6.49 3.60
CA GLY A 139 -9.75 -5.46 3.31
C GLY A 139 -10.98 -5.55 4.23
N TRP A 140 -11.75 -4.45 4.28
CA TRP A 140 -12.87 -4.28 5.21
C TRP A 140 -13.81 -5.49 5.35
N ASN A 141 -14.22 -6.11 4.23
CA ASN A 141 -15.25 -7.15 4.23
C ASN A 141 -14.79 -8.52 4.77
N GLU A 142 -13.48 -8.79 4.77
CA GLU A 142 -12.91 -10.02 5.34
C GLU A 142 -13.04 -10.07 6.87
N GLY A 143 -13.25 -8.91 7.52
CA GLY A 143 -13.27 -8.80 8.97
C GLY A 143 -11.86 -8.82 9.57
N SER A 144 -11.78 -9.06 10.89
CA SER A 144 -10.53 -8.97 11.66
C SER A 144 -10.29 -10.16 12.60
N GLU A 145 -11.35 -10.87 12.98
CA GLU A 145 -11.29 -11.97 13.96
C GLU A 145 -10.36 -13.11 13.51
N ASP A 146 -10.49 -13.56 12.26
CA ASP A 146 -9.67 -14.66 11.74
C ASP A 146 -8.20 -14.25 11.60
N TYR A 147 -7.92 -12.98 11.25
CA TYR A 147 -6.56 -12.43 11.20
C TYR A 147 -5.92 -12.37 12.59
N SER A 148 -6.68 -11.94 13.61
CA SER A 148 -6.28 -11.98 15.03
C SER A 148 -5.96 -13.41 15.47
N MET A 149 -6.82 -14.38 15.15
CA MET A 149 -6.61 -15.80 15.48
C MET A 149 -5.39 -16.40 14.79
N MET A 150 -5.15 -16.06 13.53
CA MET A 150 -3.98 -16.50 12.77
C MET A 150 -2.69 -15.87 13.32
N ALA A 151 -2.71 -14.55 13.54
CA ALA A 151 -1.55 -13.82 14.04
C ALA A 151 -1.15 -14.25 15.45
N ALA A 152 -2.07 -14.65 16.31
CA ALA A 152 -1.77 -15.09 17.67
C ALA A 152 -1.00 -16.43 17.75
N ASP A 153 -1.22 -17.33 16.80
CA ASP A 153 -0.72 -18.71 16.86
C ASP A 153 0.52 -18.91 15.95
N PRO A 154 1.68 -19.33 16.49
CA PRO A 154 2.88 -19.54 15.68
C PRO A 154 2.72 -20.54 14.52
N GLU A 155 1.94 -21.61 14.70
CA GLU A 155 1.74 -22.62 13.66
C GLU A 155 0.82 -22.10 12.55
N LYS A 156 -0.18 -21.30 12.90
CA LYS A 156 -1.06 -20.64 11.91
C LYS A 156 -0.31 -19.55 11.16
N ARG A 157 0.50 -18.73 11.84
CA ARG A 157 1.40 -17.77 11.17
C ARG A 157 2.31 -18.47 10.17
N GLN A 158 2.91 -19.60 10.55
CA GLN A 158 3.78 -20.35 9.64
C GLN A 158 3.00 -20.86 8.42
N THR A 159 1.83 -21.47 8.64
CA THR A 159 0.94 -21.94 7.56
C THR A 159 0.55 -20.81 6.60
N PHE A 160 0.15 -19.66 7.15
CA PHE A 160 -0.19 -18.48 6.37
C PHE A 160 0.99 -18.00 5.52
N VAL A 161 2.14 -17.76 6.16
CA VAL A 161 3.37 -17.30 5.49
C VAL A 161 3.82 -18.24 4.37
N ASP A 162 3.78 -19.55 4.60
CA ASP A 162 4.13 -20.55 3.57
C ASP A 162 3.15 -20.50 2.39
N SER A 163 1.85 -20.39 2.67
CA SER A 163 0.83 -20.30 1.61
C SER A 163 0.91 -19.00 0.80
N VAL A 164 1.26 -17.88 1.43
CA VAL A 164 1.55 -16.62 0.75
C VAL A 164 2.70 -16.80 -0.23
N CYS A 165 3.83 -17.35 0.23
CA CYS A 165 5.01 -17.58 -0.60
C CYS A 165 4.66 -18.45 -1.83
N GLU A 166 3.90 -19.52 -1.61
CA GLU A 166 3.43 -20.41 -2.67
C GLU A 166 2.57 -19.68 -3.71
N LEU A 167 1.63 -18.83 -3.27
CA LEU A 167 0.78 -18.04 -4.16
C LEU A 167 1.60 -17.01 -4.97
N LEU A 168 2.51 -16.29 -4.32
CA LEU A 168 3.34 -15.28 -4.97
C LEU A 168 4.25 -15.90 -6.04
N GLU A 169 4.89 -17.04 -5.74
CA GLU A 169 5.71 -17.79 -6.70
C GLU A 169 4.89 -18.31 -7.88
N ARG A 170 3.71 -18.87 -7.59
CA ARG A 170 2.85 -19.50 -8.59
C ARG A 170 2.41 -18.53 -9.67
N TYR A 171 1.88 -17.37 -9.25
CA TYR A 171 1.32 -16.41 -10.19
C TYR A 171 2.33 -15.36 -10.63
N GLY A 172 3.45 -15.21 -9.93
CA GLY A 172 4.52 -14.29 -10.31
C GLY A 172 4.33 -12.87 -9.76
N PHE A 173 3.60 -12.70 -8.66
CA PHE A 173 3.49 -11.42 -7.95
C PHE A 173 4.84 -11.00 -7.36
N ASP A 174 5.13 -9.71 -7.38
CA ASP A 174 6.35 -9.12 -6.81
C ASP A 174 6.29 -9.01 -5.28
N GLY A 175 5.11 -9.14 -4.68
CA GLY A 175 4.96 -8.98 -3.25
C GLY A 175 3.52 -9.13 -2.76
N LEU A 176 3.37 -8.95 -1.45
CA LEU A 176 2.10 -8.95 -0.74
C LEU A 176 1.81 -7.55 -0.22
N ASP A 177 0.56 -7.13 -0.35
CA ASP A 177 0.00 -5.98 0.35
C ASP A 177 -0.91 -6.47 1.49
N PHE A 178 -0.61 -6.08 2.73
CA PHE A 178 -1.33 -6.56 3.90
C PHE A 178 -2.36 -5.53 4.37
N ASP A 179 -3.64 -5.83 4.16
CA ASP A 179 -4.77 -4.94 4.49
C ASP A 179 -5.60 -5.54 5.62
N TRP A 180 -4.98 -5.71 6.80
CA TRP A 180 -5.70 -6.12 8.00
C TRP A 180 -6.35 -4.91 8.65
N GLU A 181 -7.68 -4.86 8.59
CA GLU A 181 -8.50 -3.79 9.18
C GLU A 181 -9.25 -4.24 10.44
N TYR A 182 -8.77 -4.01 11.66
CA TYR A 182 -7.43 -3.57 12.05
C TYR A 182 -6.93 -4.45 13.20
N PRO A 183 -5.60 -4.66 13.36
CA PRO A 183 -5.04 -5.32 14.53
C PRO A 183 -5.61 -4.74 15.83
N GLY A 184 -6.26 -5.56 16.65
CA GLY A 184 -6.89 -5.16 17.92
C GLY A 184 -8.28 -4.55 17.81
N ALA A 185 -8.79 -4.29 16.61
CA ALA A 185 -10.13 -3.78 16.39
C ALA A 185 -11.03 -4.82 15.69
N ARG A 186 -12.34 -4.54 15.64
CA ARG A 186 -13.34 -5.31 14.87
C ARG A 186 -13.36 -6.82 15.22
N GLY A 187 -13.23 -7.12 16.51
CA GLY A 187 -13.16 -8.50 17.04
C GLY A 187 -11.74 -9.01 17.29
N GLY A 188 -10.72 -8.22 16.97
CA GLY A 188 -9.32 -8.45 17.34
C GLY A 188 -9.03 -8.28 18.84
N ASN A 189 -7.83 -8.71 19.25
CA ASN A 189 -7.33 -8.65 20.63
C ASN A 189 -6.22 -7.61 20.78
N THR A 190 -6.00 -7.12 22.00
CA THR A 190 -4.93 -6.13 22.26
C THR A 190 -3.53 -6.64 21.90
N GLU A 191 -3.32 -7.94 21.99
CA GLU A 191 -2.07 -8.63 21.64
C GLU A 191 -1.80 -8.63 20.12
N ASP A 192 -2.78 -8.27 19.30
CA ASP A 192 -2.63 -8.15 17.85
C ASP A 192 -1.55 -7.11 17.48
N HIS A 193 -1.34 -6.08 18.31
CA HIS A 193 -0.24 -5.12 18.16
C HIS A 193 1.12 -5.83 18.01
N ASP A 194 1.44 -6.73 18.95
CA ASP A 194 2.72 -7.45 18.94
C ASP A 194 2.70 -8.65 17.98
N ASN A 195 1.55 -9.31 17.84
CA ASN A 195 1.41 -10.47 16.98
C ASN A 195 1.48 -10.11 15.50
N PHE A 196 1.01 -8.92 15.13
CA PHE A 196 1.15 -8.40 13.79
C PHE A 196 2.64 -8.23 13.42
N ILE A 197 3.46 -7.67 14.32
CA ILE A 197 4.91 -7.55 14.08
C ILE A 197 5.58 -8.92 13.95
N LYS A 198 5.22 -9.90 14.78
CA LYS A 198 5.77 -11.27 14.65
C LYS A 198 5.43 -11.89 13.29
N LEU A 199 4.23 -11.63 12.78
CA LEU A 199 3.83 -12.08 11.45
C LEU A 199 4.64 -11.39 10.35
N LEU A 200 4.80 -10.06 10.44
CA LEU A 200 5.59 -9.29 9.48
C LEU A 200 7.06 -9.70 9.48
N ASP A 201 7.66 -9.94 10.65
CA ASP A 201 9.04 -10.45 10.77
C ASP A 201 9.18 -11.81 10.04
N MET A 202 8.17 -12.68 10.12
CA MET A 202 8.17 -13.97 9.42
C MET A 202 8.03 -13.80 7.90
N LEU A 203 7.13 -12.93 7.44
CA LEU A 203 6.97 -12.61 6.01
C LEU A 203 8.26 -12.02 5.43
N ARG A 204 8.83 -11.00 6.10
CA ARG A 204 10.07 -10.33 5.68
C ARG A 204 11.21 -11.33 5.55
N ALA A 205 11.41 -12.18 6.56
CA ALA A 205 12.45 -13.20 6.55
C ALA A 205 12.32 -14.20 5.40
N ARG A 206 11.11 -14.47 4.91
CA ARG A 206 10.88 -15.30 3.72
C ARG A 206 11.07 -14.51 2.43
N PHE A 207 10.55 -13.29 2.38
CA PHE A 207 10.59 -12.42 1.21
C PHE A 207 12.03 -12.02 0.82
N ASP A 208 12.92 -11.89 1.81
CA ASP A 208 14.34 -11.60 1.58
C ASP A 208 15.13 -12.77 0.95
N GLN A 209 14.57 -13.98 0.93
CA GLN A 209 15.23 -15.15 0.32
C GLN A 209 15.02 -15.22 -1.20
N TYR A 210 14.12 -14.41 -1.75
CA TYR A 210 13.85 -14.33 -3.18
C TYR A 210 14.90 -13.50 -3.92
N GLN A 211 15.03 -13.74 -5.23
CA GLN A 211 15.90 -12.95 -6.10
C GLN A 211 15.13 -12.50 -7.36
N PRO A 212 14.76 -11.21 -7.47
CA PRO A 212 14.90 -10.17 -6.44
C PRO A 212 14.03 -10.46 -5.20
N PRO A 213 14.33 -9.86 -4.03
CA PRO A 213 13.46 -9.94 -2.86
C PRO A 213 12.03 -9.53 -3.20
N LYS A 214 11.05 -10.21 -2.60
CA LYS A 214 9.65 -9.81 -2.72
C LYS A 214 9.38 -8.58 -1.86
N ILE A 215 8.47 -7.71 -2.29
CA ILE A 215 8.09 -6.54 -1.48
C ILE A 215 6.96 -6.87 -0.51
N LEU A 216 6.95 -6.21 0.64
CA LEU A 216 5.89 -6.27 1.62
C LEU A 216 5.35 -4.86 1.84
N THR A 217 4.09 -4.64 1.49
CA THR A 217 3.41 -3.36 1.68
C THR A 217 2.20 -3.56 2.60
N GLY A 218 1.56 -2.48 3.03
CA GLY A 218 0.32 -2.60 3.79
C GLY A 218 -0.54 -1.36 3.74
N ALA A 219 -1.85 -1.59 3.69
CA ALA A 219 -2.85 -0.57 3.91
C ALA A 219 -3.01 -0.35 5.42
N LEU A 220 -2.69 0.86 5.88
CA LEU A 220 -2.65 1.19 7.30
C LEU A 220 -3.68 2.25 7.63
N ALA A 221 -4.31 2.12 8.81
CA ALA A 221 -5.27 3.10 9.29
C ALA A 221 -4.67 4.50 9.38
N ALA A 222 -5.48 5.51 9.05
CA ALA A 222 -5.09 6.92 9.23
C ALA A 222 -5.67 7.56 10.51
N GLY A 223 -6.66 6.92 11.14
CA GLY A 223 -7.25 7.39 12.39
C GLY A 223 -6.37 7.07 13.60
N ARG A 224 -6.05 8.09 14.40
CA ARG A 224 -5.15 7.96 15.57
C ARG A 224 -5.52 6.82 16.53
N GLN A 225 -6.80 6.59 16.78
CA GLN A 225 -7.24 5.50 17.66
C GLN A 225 -6.76 4.13 17.16
N ASN A 226 -6.91 3.86 15.86
CA ASN A 226 -6.45 2.61 15.28
C ASN A 226 -4.92 2.58 15.20
N ILE A 227 -4.27 3.71 14.87
CA ILE A 227 -2.81 3.78 14.84
C ILE A 227 -2.20 3.40 16.21
N ASP A 228 -2.65 4.08 17.28
CA ASP A 228 -2.11 3.91 18.63
C ASP A 228 -2.37 2.48 19.17
N GLN A 229 -3.40 1.80 18.66
CA GLN A 229 -3.77 0.44 19.08
C GLN A 229 -3.10 -0.66 18.24
N SER A 230 -2.98 -0.45 16.92
CA SER A 230 -2.68 -1.52 15.97
C SER A 230 -1.21 -1.64 15.61
N TYR A 231 -0.42 -0.57 15.74
CA TYR A 231 0.85 -0.47 15.03
C TYR A 231 2.03 -0.09 15.92
N ASP A 232 3.10 -0.89 15.84
CA ASP A 232 4.45 -0.53 16.27
C ASP A 232 5.20 0.09 15.08
N PRO A 233 5.44 1.41 15.05
CA PRO A 233 6.08 2.07 13.91
C PRO A 233 7.49 1.55 13.59
N GLU A 234 8.28 1.17 14.61
CA GLU A 234 9.63 0.63 14.40
C GLU A 234 9.55 -0.79 13.82
N GLY A 235 8.60 -1.58 14.31
CA GLY A 235 8.27 -2.91 13.77
C GLY A 235 7.81 -2.87 12.32
N LEU A 236 6.95 -1.92 11.98
CA LEU A 236 6.47 -1.70 10.61
C LEU A 236 7.60 -1.27 9.69
N GLN A 237 8.38 -0.25 10.07
CA GLN A 237 9.47 0.29 9.24
C GLN A 237 10.55 -0.74 8.94
N ARG A 238 10.80 -1.66 9.87
CA ARG A 238 11.78 -2.73 9.67
C ARG A 238 11.34 -3.76 8.63
N ASN A 239 10.03 -3.97 8.45
CA ASN A 239 9.51 -5.09 7.68
C ASN A 239 8.84 -4.70 6.35
N MET A 240 8.24 -3.51 6.25
CA MET A 240 7.54 -3.10 5.05
C MET A 240 8.39 -2.18 4.18
N ASP A 241 8.25 -2.35 2.87
CA ASP A 241 8.86 -1.52 1.84
C ASP A 241 8.07 -0.22 1.64
N LEU A 242 6.73 -0.27 1.72
CA LEU A 242 5.83 0.88 1.55
C LEU A 242 4.65 0.84 2.53
N PHE A 243 4.22 2.01 2.97
CA PHE A 243 3.00 2.20 3.76
C PHE A 243 1.93 2.91 2.93
N HIS A 244 0.80 2.25 2.72
CA HIS A 244 -0.37 2.84 2.07
C HIS A 244 -1.31 3.36 3.17
N ILE A 245 -1.09 4.60 3.62
CA ILE A 245 -1.96 5.20 4.63
C ILE A 245 -3.34 5.45 4.01
N MET A 246 -4.37 4.82 4.56
CA MET A 246 -5.77 4.96 4.13
C MET A 246 -6.35 6.29 4.60
N ALA A 247 -5.82 7.38 4.04
CA ALA A 247 -6.14 8.77 4.37
C ALA A 247 -7.48 9.22 3.72
N TYR A 248 -8.49 8.37 3.84
CA TYR A 248 -9.85 8.52 3.37
C TYR A 248 -10.80 7.84 4.37
N ASP A 249 -12.10 7.97 4.14
CA ASP A 249 -13.15 7.42 5.01
C ASP A 249 -13.05 7.92 6.46
N TYR A 250 -12.48 9.11 6.67
CA TYR A 250 -12.47 9.79 7.96
C TYR A 250 -13.88 10.12 8.43
N HIS A 251 -14.77 10.45 7.49
CA HIS A 251 -16.16 10.78 7.74
C HIS A 251 -17.05 10.15 6.68
N GLY A 252 -18.23 9.68 7.07
CA GLY A 252 -19.12 8.96 6.17
C GLY A 252 -20.53 8.77 6.72
N ALA A 253 -21.32 7.96 6.03
CA ALA A 253 -22.72 7.71 6.38
C ALA A 253 -22.93 7.00 7.73
N PHE A 254 -21.84 6.55 8.38
CA PHE A 254 -21.84 5.99 9.73
C PHE A 254 -21.94 7.06 10.83
N GLU A 255 -21.88 8.35 10.49
CA GLU A 255 -22.08 9.49 11.40
C GLU A 255 -23.47 10.12 11.23
N ASN A 256 -23.86 11.00 12.16
CA ASN A 256 -25.15 11.73 12.11
C ASN A 256 -25.02 13.17 11.57
N PHE A 257 -23.87 13.52 10.99
CA PHE A 257 -23.58 14.79 10.37
C PHE A 257 -22.84 14.58 9.04
N THR A 258 -22.81 15.62 8.19
CA THR A 258 -22.03 15.61 6.95
C THR A 258 -20.67 16.23 7.18
N HIS A 259 -19.62 15.62 6.64
CA HIS A 259 -18.25 16.16 6.63
C HIS A 259 -17.51 15.62 5.40
N HIS A 260 -16.23 15.99 5.25
CA HIS A 260 -15.39 15.57 4.14
C HIS A 260 -14.82 14.17 4.36
N ASN A 261 -14.83 13.32 3.32
CA ASN A 261 -14.27 11.96 3.40
C ASN A 261 -12.76 11.94 3.69
N ALA A 262 -12.04 12.91 3.11
CA ALA A 262 -10.58 13.00 3.16
C ALA A 262 -10.12 14.46 3.28
N PRO A 263 -10.36 15.14 4.42
CA PRO A 263 -9.95 16.52 4.60
C PRO A 263 -8.42 16.59 4.75
N LEU A 264 -7.77 17.45 3.95
CA LEU A 264 -6.32 17.64 4.03
C LEU A 264 -5.90 18.21 5.40
N CYS A 265 -6.68 19.14 5.93
CA CYS A 265 -6.41 19.84 7.19
C CYS A 265 -7.61 19.70 8.12
N GLN A 266 -7.37 19.78 9.43
CA GLN A 266 -8.40 19.88 10.45
C GLN A 266 -9.42 20.99 10.13
N TYR A 267 -10.72 20.71 10.29
CA TYR A 267 -11.77 21.70 10.20
C TYR A 267 -11.86 22.50 11.51
N PRO A 268 -12.07 23.84 11.49
CA PRO A 268 -11.99 24.67 12.69
C PRO A 268 -12.96 24.33 13.83
N LEU A 269 -14.03 23.58 13.53
CA LEU A 269 -15.02 23.13 14.52
C LEU A 269 -14.84 21.66 14.92
N ASP A 270 -13.80 20.98 14.44
CA ASP A 270 -13.50 19.63 14.89
C ASP A 270 -13.05 19.66 16.36
N GLU A 271 -13.66 18.79 17.16
CA GLU A 271 -13.38 18.64 18.58
C GLU A 271 -13.08 17.17 18.92
N GLY A 272 -12.39 16.94 20.04
CA GLY A 272 -12.06 15.59 20.50
C GLY A 272 -11.27 14.79 19.47
N ASN A 273 -11.71 13.55 19.19
CA ASN A 273 -11.03 12.67 18.24
C ASN A 273 -11.05 13.20 16.80
N MET A 274 -12.06 14.01 16.43
CA MET A 274 -12.19 14.55 15.07
C MET A 274 -11.04 15.49 14.69
N THR A 275 -10.33 16.04 15.69
CA THR A 275 -9.13 16.85 15.46
C THR A 275 -8.01 16.09 14.75
N TRP A 276 -8.05 14.74 14.78
CA TRP A 276 -7.08 13.85 14.11
C TRP A 276 -7.63 13.24 12.81
N PHE A 277 -8.86 13.56 12.42
CA PHE A 277 -9.51 12.98 11.24
C PHE A 277 -9.21 13.83 10.00
N ASN A 278 -7.92 13.98 9.70
CA ASN A 278 -7.39 14.75 8.58
C ASN A 278 -5.99 14.25 8.23
N VAL A 279 -5.56 14.52 6.99
CA VAL A 279 -4.29 14.01 6.46
C VAL A 279 -3.08 14.67 7.12
N VAL A 280 -3.16 15.98 7.41
CA VAL A 280 -2.06 16.76 7.99
C VAL A 280 -2.43 17.21 9.40
N SER A 281 -2.01 16.43 10.39
CA SER A 281 -2.09 16.84 11.79
C SER A 281 -0.91 17.76 12.16
N LYS A 282 -1.18 18.83 12.92
CA LYS A 282 -0.18 19.77 13.43
C LYS A 282 0.22 19.46 14.86
#